data_AF-A0A847F193-F1
#
_entry.id   AF-A0A847F193-F1
#
_cell.length_a   1.000
_cell.length_b   1.000
_cell.length_c   1.000
_cell.angle_alpha   90.00
_cell.angle_beta   90.00
_cell.angle_gamma   90.00
#
_symmetry.space_group_name_H-M   'P 1'
#
loop_
_entity.id
_entity.type
_entity.pdbx_description
1 polymer ?
#
loop_
_entity_poly.entity_id
_entity_poly.type
_entity_poly.pdbx_seq_one_letter_code
_entity_poly.pdbx_strand_id
1 'polypeptide(L)'
;MIRTIASPATFASPRSDAASRSLQGGPVCEYRPIFGHLEPTLERSYEDIESISIPVVANLDGKGAPEIVVNTTRSAGQNWTSGHLVVVDGASFERRIPLVEPSECSNAVDEPAKGCFRSNGRSTIALADVSGDGLPDILYIGRDGKLRAVDFNDGEPRILWTSRNQADTAEFTIPSATGTNAAITVANFDDDPEAEIIVRGHLFDHDGRLISAFGSGEGSNGG
;
A
#
# COMPACT_ATOMS: atom_id res chain seq x y z
N MET A 1 -4.71 -14.83 -5.92
CA MET A 1 -4.33 -15.86 -4.94
C MET A 1 -3.95 -17.10 -5.74
N ILE A 2 -2.68 -17.55 -5.67
CA ILE A 2 -2.22 -18.77 -6.34
C ILE A 2 -2.47 -19.92 -5.38
N ARG A 3 -3.36 -20.88 -5.68
CA ARG A 3 -3.46 -22.09 -4.84
C ARG A 3 -2.33 -23.03 -5.23
N THR A 4 -1.45 -23.30 -4.26
CA THR A 4 -0.43 -24.33 -4.38
C THR A 4 -0.98 -25.62 -3.77
N ILE A 5 -1.19 -26.66 -4.58
CA ILE A 5 -1.29 -28.03 -4.05
C ILE A 5 0.11 -28.63 -4.17
N ALA A 6 0.97 -28.33 -3.19
CA ALA A 6 2.18 -29.12 -2.98
C ALA A 6 1.84 -30.30 -2.06
N SER A 7 2.17 -31.52 -2.49
CA SER A 7 2.16 -32.69 -1.60
C SER A 7 3.07 -32.42 -0.38
N PRO A 8 2.75 -32.95 0.81
CA PRO A 8 3.40 -32.56 2.05
C PRO A 8 4.84 -33.08 2.10
N ALA A 9 5.81 -32.21 1.86
CA ALA A 9 7.16 -32.41 2.38
C ALA A 9 7.17 -31.91 3.84
N THR A 10 7.46 -32.80 4.77
CA THR A 10 7.49 -32.53 6.21
C THR A 10 8.54 -31.46 6.51
N PHE A 11 8.11 -30.26 6.90
CA PHE A 11 9.00 -29.19 7.33
C PHE A 11 9.41 -29.45 8.79
N ALA A 12 10.67 -29.80 9.03
CA ALA A 12 11.23 -29.86 10.37
C ALA A 12 11.92 -28.53 10.68
N SER A 13 11.34 -27.72 11.58
CA SER A 13 11.96 -26.48 12.05
C SER A 13 13.23 -26.77 12.87
N PRO A 14 14.39 -26.18 12.56
CA PRO A 14 15.54 -26.27 13.44
C PRO A 14 15.29 -25.42 14.71
N ARG A 15 15.50 -26.02 15.88
CA ARG A 15 15.49 -25.31 17.17
C ARG A 15 16.71 -24.38 17.26
N SER A 16 16.52 -23.21 17.86
CA SER A 16 17.46 -22.08 17.95
C SER A 16 18.75 -22.31 18.74
N ASP A 17 18.93 -23.47 19.39
CA ASP A 17 19.91 -23.57 20.49
C ASP A 17 21.25 -24.25 20.11
N ALA A 18 21.54 -24.42 18.82
CA ALA A 18 22.74 -25.14 18.37
C ALA A 18 23.83 -24.28 17.69
N ALA A 19 23.72 -22.95 17.70
CA ALA A 19 24.66 -22.07 17.00
C ALA A 19 25.86 -21.63 17.89
N SER A 20 26.69 -22.56 18.38
CA SER A 20 28.03 -22.20 18.88
C SER A 20 29.10 -23.30 18.84
N ARG A 21 28.94 -24.31 17.98
CA ARG A 21 30.03 -25.25 17.70
C ARG A 21 30.56 -25.05 16.29
N SER A 22 31.81 -24.59 16.23
CA SER A 22 32.68 -24.62 15.06
C SER A 22 32.56 -25.98 14.35
N LEU A 23 31.93 -25.99 13.17
CA LEU A 23 31.83 -27.17 12.31
C LEU A 23 33.15 -27.32 11.53
N GLN A 24 34.03 -28.16 12.04
CA GLN A 24 35.14 -28.72 11.28
C GLN A 24 34.61 -29.68 10.20
N GLY A 25 34.77 -29.30 8.93
CA GLY A 25 35.18 -30.21 7.85
C GLY A 25 34.25 -31.36 7.42
N GLY A 26 32.93 -31.27 7.60
CA GLY A 26 31.99 -32.24 7.00
C GLY A 26 31.67 -31.90 5.52
N PRO A 27 31.30 -32.89 4.68
CA PRO A 27 30.80 -32.60 3.34
C PRO A 27 29.58 -31.70 3.44
N VAL A 28 29.66 -30.53 2.79
CA VAL A 28 28.54 -29.59 2.72
C VAL A 28 27.43 -30.29 1.95
N CYS A 29 26.34 -30.65 2.61
CA CYS A 29 25.11 -31.03 1.92
C CYS A 29 24.61 -29.79 1.17
N GLU A 30 25.04 -29.64 -0.08
CA GLU A 30 24.54 -28.60 -0.97
C GLU A 30 23.12 -29.00 -1.38
N TYR A 31 22.13 -28.38 -0.75
CA TYR A 31 20.75 -28.46 -1.23
C TYR A 31 20.63 -27.61 -2.50
N ARG A 32 20.59 -28.27 -3.66
CA ARG A 32 20.18 -27.65 -4.91
C ARG A 32 18.69 -27.91 -5.13
N PRO A 33 17.81 -26.91 -4.95
CA PRO A 33 16.42 -27.08 -5.28
C PRO A 33 16.30 -27.41 -6.78
N ILE A 34 15.65 -28.53 -7.07
CA ILE A 34 15.24 -28.86 -8.43
C ILE A 34 13.85 -28.22 -8.59
N PHE A 35 13.80 -27.09 -9.29
CA PHE A 35 12.53 -26.48 -9.64
C PHE A 35 11.92 -27.26 -10.81
N GLY A 36 10.73 -27.81 -10.59
CA GLY A 36 9.91 -28.34 -11.67
C GLY A 36 9.40 -27.22 -12.57
N HIS A 37 8.88 -27.58 -13.74
CA HIS A 37 8.16 -26.63 -14.59
C HIS A 37 6.91 -26.17 -13.84
N LEU A 38 6.81 -24.87 -13.55
CA LEU A 38 5.60 -24.26 -13.05
C LEU A 38 4.78 -23.80 -14.27
N GLU A 39 3.64 -24.45 -14.51
CA GLU A 39 2.64 -23.99 -15.47
C GLU A 39 1.49 -23.34 -14.70
N PRO A 40 1.53 -22.01 -14.47
CA PRO A 40 0.47 -21.33 -13.76
C PRO A 40 -0.82 -21.37 -14.57
N THR A 41 -1.91 -21.84 -13.96
CA THR A 41 -3.26 -21.70 -14.51
C THR A 41 -3.91 -20.45 -13.94
N LEU A 42 -4.52 -19.64 -14.81
CA LEU A 42 -5.33 -18.51 -14.36
C LEU A 42 -6.56 -19.02 -13.60
N GLU A 43 -6.61 -18.79 -12.30
CA GLU A 43 -7.80 -19.10 -11.49
C GLU A 43 -8.85 -18.00 -11.62
N ARG A 44 -8.44 -16.74 -11.42
CA ARG A 44 -9.27 -15.53 -11.57
C ARG A 44 -8.42 -14.32 -11.93
N SER A 45 -9.00 -13.36 -12.61
CA SER A 45 -8.43 -12.04 -12.90
C SER A 45 -9.42 -10.94 -12.57
N TYR A 46 -8.87 -9.78 -12.27
CA TYR A 46 -9.58 -8.51 -12.27
C TYR A 46 -8.84 -7.61 -13.27
N GLU A 47 -9.59 -6.98 -14.17
CA GLU A 47 -9.04 -6.10 -15.20
C GLU A 47 -9.65 -4.71 -15.04
N ASP A 48 -8.78 -3.70 -15.03
CA ASP A 48 -9.15 -2.30 -14.88
C ASP A 48 -8.06 -1.43 -15.53
N ILE A 49 -8.11 -0.13 -15.25
CA ILE A 49 -7.14 0.87 -15.69
C ILE A 49 -5.72 0.46 -15.28
N GLU A 50 -4.75 0.87 -16.10
CA GLU A 50 -3.32 0.63 -15.91
C GLU A 50 -2.86 0.99 -14.48
N SER A 51 -1.82 0.33 -14.01
CA SER A 51 -1.12 0.72 -12.78
C SER A 51 0.37 0.67 -13.02
N ILE A 52 1.08 1.69 -12.55
CA ILE A 52 2.56 1.72 -12.54
C ILE A 52 3.13 1.60 -11.13
N SER A 53 2.27 1.32 -10.14
CA SER A 53 2.64 1.16 -8.75
C SER A 53 2.34 -0.27 -8.28
N ILE A 54 3.02 -0.71 -7.22
CA ILE A 54 2.83 -2.04 -6.66
C ILE A 54 1.48 -2.07 -5.91
N PRO A 55 0.56 -3.01 -6.20
CA PRO A 55 -0.61 -3.25 -5.37
C PRO A 55 -0.21 -3.72 -3.96
N VAL A 56 -1.01 -3.36 -2.97
CA VAL A 56 -0.84 -3.80 -1.58
C VAL A 56 -2.01 -4.68 -1.18
N VAL A 57 -1.77 -5.61 -0.24
CA VAL A 57 -2.74 -6.64 0.14
C VAL A 57 -2.80 -6.73 1.65
N ALA A 58 -3.98 -6.56 2.24
CA ALA A 58 -4.23 -6.78 3.66
C ALA A 58 -5.71 -7.04 3.93
N ASN A 59 -6.02 -7.58 5.11
CA ASN A 59 -7.40 -7.69 5.62
C ASN A 59 -7.82 -6.33 6.17
N LEU A 60 -8.45 -5.52 5.33
CA LEU A 60 -8.84 -4.15 5.66
C LEU A 60 -10.12 -4.10 6.47
N ASP A 61 -11.02 -5.07 6.32
CA ASP A 61 -12.34 -5.03 6.97
C ASP A 61 -12.50 -6.02 8.13
N GLY A 62 -11.44 -6.75 8.47
CA GLY A 62 -11.44 -7.73 9.55
C GLY A 62 -12.15 -9.05 9.24
N LYS A 63 -12.73 -9.24 8.04
CA LYS A 63 -13.56 -10.42 7.71
C LYS A 63 -12.78 -11.60 7.13
N GLY A 64 -11.46 -11.48 7.02
CA GLY A 64 -10.52 -12.60 6.96
C GLY A 64 -9.93 -12.88 5.57
N ALA A 65 -10.68 -12.69 4.49
CA ALA A 65 -10.08 -12.63 3.17
C ALA A 65 -9.40 -11.26 3.00
N PRO A 66 -8.15 -11.18 2.51
CA PRO A 66 -7.51 -9.88 2.32
C PRO A 66 -8.04 -9.18 1.07
N GLU A 67 -8.20 -7.87 1.15
CA GLU A 67 -8.44 -7.00 0.01
C GLU A 67 -7.13 -6.68 -0.72
N ILE A 68 -7.27 -6.36 -2.00
CA ILE A 68 -6.18 -5.90 -2.87
C ILE A 68 -6.45 -4.42 -3.16
N VAL A 69 -5.54 -3.55 -2.75
CA VAL A 69 -5.59 -2.12 -3.05
C VAL A 69 -4.65 -1.83 -4.21
N VAL A 70 -5.17 -1.16 -5.23
CA VAL A 70 -4.46 -0.76 -6.43
C VAL A 70 -4.54 0.75 -6.54
N ASN A 71 -3.40 1.40 -6.71
CA ASN A 71 -3.38 2.77 -7.21
C ASN A 71 -3.29 2.71 -8.73
N THR A 72 -4.40 3.03 -9.38
CA THR A 72 -4.46 3.08 -10.84
C THR A 72 -3.73 4.31 -11.37
N THR A 73 -3.47 4.31 -12.67
CA THR A 73 -2.72 5.33 -13.37
C THR A 73 -3.31 5.48 -14.74
N ARG A 74 -3.69 6.70 -15.09
CA ARG A 74 -4.12 7.05 -16.44
C ARG A 74 -3.13 8.03 -17.03
N SER A 75 -2.69 7.76 -18.26
CA SER A 75 -1.96 8.74 -19.05
C SER A 75 -2.94 9.80 -19.59
N ALA A 76 -2.72 11.06 -19.20
CA ALA A 76 -3.34 12.22 -19.84
C ALA A 76 -2.23 13.07 -20.48
N GLY A 77 -1.91 12.80 -21.75
CA GLY A 77 -0.88 13.54 -22.47
C GLY A 77 0.53 13.41 -21.87
N GLN A 78 0.97 12.18 -21.58
CA GLN A 78 2.23 11.88 -20.87
C GLN A 78 2.28 12.31 -19.41
N ASN A 79 1.13 12.65 -18.81
CA ASN A 79 1.02 12.84 -17.39
C ASN A 79 0.36 11.61 -16.73
N TRP A 80 1.15 10.89 -15.94
CA TRP A 80 0.73 9.69 -15.19
C TRP A 80 0.27 10.00 -13.76
N THR A 81 0.11 11.27 -13.38
CA THR A 81 -0.36 11.62 -12.03
C THR A 81 -1.85 11.38 -11.85
N SER A 82 -2.56 11.02 -12.92
CA SER A 82 -3.98 10.77 -12.88
C SER A 82 -4.32 9.37 -12.36
N GLY A 83 -4.31 9.19 -11.04
CA GLY A 83 -4.73 7.95 -10.38
C GLY A 83 -6.12 8.00 -9.74
N HIS A 84 -6.58 6.83 -9.32
CA HIS A 84 -7.60 6.62 -8.29
C HIS A 84 -7.35 5.30 -7.56
N LEU A 85 -7.79 5.21 -6.31
CA LEU A 85 -7.75 3.95 -5.56
C LEU A 85 -8.83 3.00 -6.05
N VAL A 86 -8.44 1.74 -6.20
CA VAL A 86 -9.34 0.61 -6.43
C VAL A 86 -9.09 -0.40 -5.32
N VAL A 87 -10.16 -0.88 -4.69
CA VAL A 87 -10.10 -1.97 -3.71
C VAL A 87 -10.88 -3.14 -4.27
N VAL A 88 -10.28 -4.31 -4.28
CA VAL A 88 -10.86 -5.56 -4.78
C VAL A 88 -10.88 -6.57 -3.66
N ASP A 89 -12.02 -7.25 -3.48
CA ASP A 89 -12.15 -8.35 -2.52
C ASP A 89 -11.30 -9.55 -2.98
N GLY A 90 -10.41 -10.08 -2.12
CA GLY A 90 -9.52 -11.18 -2.50
C GLY A 90 -10.22 -12.54 -2.65
N ALA A 91 -11.42 -12.72 -2.09
CA ALA A 91 -12.20 -13.95 -2.13
C ALA A 91 -13.20 -14.02 -3.29
N SER A 92 -13.80 -12.91 -3.69
CA SER A 92 -14.75 -12.82 -4.81
C SER A 92 -14.13 -12.22 -6.08
N PHE A 93 -13.07 -11.41 -5.96
CA PHE A 93 -12.52 -10.55 -7.01
C PHE A 93 -13.49 -9.46 -7.49
N GLU A 94 -14.49 -9.14 -6.67
CA GLU A 94 -15.40 -8.02 -6.94
C GLU A 94 -14.77 -6.69 -6.47
N ARG A 95 -15.03 -5.63 -7.24
CA ARG A 95 -14.64 -4.26 -6.88
C ARG A 95 -15.44 -3.80 -5.67
N ARG A 96 -14.74 -3.32 -4.65
CA ARG A 96 -15.29 -2.72 -3.43
C ARG A 96 -15.17 -1.19 -3.44
N ILE A 97 -14.14 -0.65 -4.09
CA ILE A 97 -13.94 0.78 -4.30
C ILE A 97 -13.55 1.03 -5.76
N PRO A 98 -14.14 2.03 -6.44
CA PRO A 98 -15.26 2.87 -5.99
C PRO A 98 -16.57 2.08 -5.78
N LEU A 99 -17.46 2.62 -4.94
CA LEU A 99 -18.80 2.09 -4.64
C LEU A 99 -19.81 2.33 -5.78
N VAL A 100 -19.45 3.23 -6.69
CA VAL A 100 -20.22 3.59 -7.88
C VAL A 100 -19.39 3.30 -9.13
N GLU A 101 -19.98 3.44 -10.31
CA GLU A 101 -19.21 3.36 -11.55
C GLU A 101 -18.18 4.50 -11.65
N PRO A 102 -16.97 4.25 -12.19
CA PRO A 102 -15.92 5.27 -12.24
C PRO A 102 -16.32 6.57 -12.95
N SER A 103 -17.28 6.53 -13.86
CA SER A 103 -17.84 7.71 -14.55
C SER A 103 -18.65 8.65 -13.63
N GLU A 104 -19.12 8.16 -12.49
CA GLU A 104 -19.89 8.92 -11.51
C GLU A 104 -19.00 9.65 -10.49
N CYS A 105 -17.72 9.30 -10.47
CA CYS A 105 -16.72 9.95 -9.66
C CYS A 105 -16.25 11.27 -10.29
N SER A 106 -16.21 12.34 -9.50
CA SER A 106 -15.63 13.63 -9.86
C SER A 106 -14.17 13.50 -10.23
N ASN A 107 -13.72 14.09 -11.34
CA ASN A 107 -12.31 14.03 -11.76
C ASN A 107 -11.38 14.94 -10.93
N ALA A 108 -11.92 15.75 -10.02
CA ALA A 108 -11.18 16.83 -9.35
C ALA A 108 -10.96 16.59 -7.85
N VAL A 109 -11.89 15.92 -7.17
CA VAL A 109 -11.92 15.81 -5.71
C VAL A 109 -12.26 14.40 -5.27
N ASP A 110 -11.89 14.08 -4.03
CA ASP A 110 -12.36 12.87 -3.36
C ASP A 110 -13.86 12.99 -3.04
N GLU A 111 -14.59 11.89 -3.19
CA GLU A 111 -15.98 11.74 -2.78
C GLU A 111 -16.10 10.45 -1.94
N PRO A 112 -15.77 10.50 -0.63
CA PRO A 112 -15.70 9.30 0.22
C PRO A 112 -17.01 8.51 0.26
N ALA A 113 -18.15 9.21 0.27
CA ALA A 113 -19.48 8.58 0.23
C ALA A 113 -19.75 7.74 -1.04
N LYS A 114 -18.94 7.92 -2.09
CA LYS A 114 -18.97 7.12 -3.33
C LYS A 114 -17.77 6.18 -3.45
N GLY A 115 -16.86 6.17 -2.47
CA GLY A 115 -15.56 5.50 -2.57
C GLY A 115 -14.67 6.09 -3.67
N CYS A 116 -14.85 7.34 -4.08
CA CYS A 116 -14.04 7.92 -5.13
C CYS A 116 -12.82 8.62 -4.52
N PHE A 117 -11.66 7.97 -4.52
CA PHE A 117 -10.40 8.55 -4.00
C PHE A 117 -9.42 8.83 -5.13
N ARG A 118 -9.01 10.10 -5.27
CA ARG A 118 -8.19 10.64 -6.34
C ARG A 118 -6.75 10.70 -5.91
N SER A 119 -6.07 9.59 -6.12
CA SER A 119 -4.63 9.45 -5.91
C SER A 119 -3.79 10.07 -7.03
N ASN A 120 -2.56 10.41 -6.68
CA ASN A 120 -1.49 10.60 -7.65
C ASN A 120 -1.06 9.21 -8.17
N GLY A 121 -1.29 8.93 -9.46
CA GLY A 121 -0.98 7.65 -10.10
C GLY A 121 0.51 7.27 -10.10
N ARG A 122 1.42 8.23 -9.90
CA ARG A 122 2.87 8.01 -9.81
C ARG A 122 3.36 7.68 -8.40
N SER A 123 2.47 7.66 -7.42
CA SER A 123 2.81 7.42 -6.02
C SER A 123 2.52 5.97 -5.63
N THR A 124 3.33 5.38 -4.76
CA THR A 124 2.94 4.14 -4.10
C THR A 124 1.85 4.42 -3.07
N ILE A 125 1.17 3.36 -2.66
CA ILE A 125 0.28 3.29 -1.53
C ILE A 125 0.97 2.52 -0.40
N ALA A 126 0.57 2.77 0.84
CA ALA A 126 1.00 1.99 2.00
C ALA A 126 -0.23 1.61 2.83
N LEU A 127 -0.10 0.54 3.60
CA LEU A 127 -1.09 0.10 4.58
C LEU A 127 -0.45 0.11 5.96
N ALA A 128 -1.13 0.69 6.94
CA ALA A 128 -0.74 0.69 8.35
C ALA A 128 -1.96 0.98 9.20
N ASP A 129 -2.00 0.45 10.43
CA ASP A 129 -2.95 0.91 11.43
C ASP A 129 -2.46 2.28 11.95
N VAL A 130 -3.11 3.36 11.50
CA VAL A 130 -2.80 4.73 11.95
C VAL A 130 -3.93 5.29 12.82
N SER A 131 -5.05 4.57 12.90
CA SER A 131 -6.23 4.92 13.68
C SER A 131 -6.26 4.27 15.07
N GLY A 132 -5.49 3.21 15.29
CA GLY A 132 -5.39 2.46 16.53
C GLY A 132 -6.50 1.42 16.72
N ASP A 133 -7.23 1.06 15.67
CA ASP A 133 -8.37 0.12 15.76
C ASP A 133 -8.01 -1.34 15.44
N GLY A 134 -6.74 -1.61 15.14
CA GLY A 134 -6.21 -2.94 14.88
C GLY A 134 -6.43 -3.42 13.45
N LEU A 135 -7.00 -2.59 12.56
CA LEU A 135 -7.13 -2.87 11.14
C LEU A 135 -6.27 -1.89 10.31
N PRO A 136 -5.73 -2.32 9.15
CA PRO A 136 -4.88 -1.45 8.34
C PRO A 136 -5.69 -0.38 7.61
N ASP A 137 -5.25 0.87 7.72
CA ASP A 137 -5.73 2.00 6.94
C ASP A 137 -4.96 2.15 5.62
N ILE A 138 -5.61 2.74 4.61
CA ILE A 138 -5.01 3.01 3.30
C ILE A 138 -4.39 4.41 3.29
N LEU A 139 -3.07 4.47 3.10
CA LEU A 139 -2.33 5.71 2.92
C LEU A 139 -2.05 5.99 1.46
N TYR A 140 -2.39 7.20 1.00
CA TYR A 140 -2.13 7.63 -0.37
C TYR A 140 -1.88 9.13 -0.47
N ILE A 141 -1.15 9.53 -1.52
CA ILE A 141 -1.05 10.94 -1.92
C ILE A 141 -2.19 11.24 -2.89
N GLY A 142 -3.00 12.25 -2.57
CA GLY A 142 -4.03 12.75 -3.47
C GLY A 142 -3.45 13.55 -4.64
N ARG A 143 -4.25 13.78 -5.68
CA ARG A 143 -3.84 14.60 -6.84
C ARG A 143 -3.51 16.05 -6.50
N ASP A 144 -4.02 16.54 -5.37
CA ASP A 144 -3.70 17.85 -4.80
C ASP A 144 -2.40 17.85 -3.97
N GLY A 145 -1.68 16.73 -3.94
CA GLY A 145 -0.37 16.58 -3.30
C GLY A 145 -0.43 16.43 -1.78
N LYS A 146 -1.62 16.23 -1.20
CA LYS A 146 -1.79 15.99 0.23
C LYS A 146 -1.79 14.49 0.52
N LEU A 147 -1.18 14.10 1.63
CA LEU A 147 -1.25 12.73 2.14
C LEU A 147 -2.59 12.55 2.86
N ARG A 148 -3.22 11.39 2.69
CA ARG A 148 -4.48 11.04 3.34
C ARG A 148 -4.43 9.60 3.84
N ALA A 149 -5.12 9.38 4.95
CA ALA A 149 -5.50 8.05 5.42
C ALA A 149 -6.99 7.81 5.17
N VAL A 150 -7.30 6.62 4.66
CA VAL A 150 -8.67 6.14 4.48
C VAL A 150 -8.84 4.86 5.26
N ASP A 151 -9.82 4.88 6.14
CA ASP A 151 -10.33 3.68 6.78
C ASP A 151 -11.34 3.01 5.85
N PHE A 152 -11.28 1.69 5.75
CA PHE A 152 -12.23 0.85 5.01
C PHE A 152 -13.00 -0.14 5.91
N ASN A 153 -12.92 0.04 7.22
CA ASN A 153 -13.62 -0.77 8.20
C ASN A 153 -15.13 -0.78 7.89
N ASP A 154 -15.72 -1.96 8.08
CA ASP A 154 -17.13 -2.25 7.76
C ASP A 154 -17.54 -2.12 6.28
N GLY A 155 -16.62 -1.78 5.38
CA GLY A 155 -16.85 -1.68 3.94
C GLY A 155 -17.40 -0.32 3.48
N GLU A 156 -17.45 0.68 4.36
CA GLU A 156 -17.78 2.07 4.05
C GLU A 156 -16.52 2.95 4.17
N PRO A 157 -15.88 3.33 3.06
CA PRO A 157 -14.62 4.04 3.14
C PRO A 157 -14.79 5.48 3.64
N ARG A 158 -13.97 5.88 4.61
CA ARG A 158 -13.95 7.24 5.17
C ARG A 158 -12.54 7.80 5.19
N ILE A 159 -12.39 9.10 4.91
CA ILE A 159 -11.11 9.78 5.15
C ILE A 159 -10.98 9.97 6.66
N LEU A 160 -9.94 9.39 7.26
CA LEU A 160 -9.58 9.60 8.65
C LEU A 160 -9.02 11.00 8.86
N TRP A 161 -8.05 11.35 8.02
CA TRP A 161 -7.38 12.63 8.07
C TRP A 161 -6.76 12.99 6.72
N THR A 162 -6.50 14.28 6.56
CA THR A 162 -5.65 14.85 5.51
C THR A 162 -4.44 15.47 6.19
N SER A 163 -3.27 15.40 5.56
CA SER A 163 -2.02 15.89 6.14
C SER A 163 -2.11 17.35 6.56
N ARG A 164 -1.54 17.67 7.73
CA ARG A 164 -1.54 19.01 8.32
C ARG A 164 -0.13 19.50 8.57
N ASN A 165 0.03 20.82 8.66
CA ASN A 165 1.33 21.44 8.91
C ASN A 165 1.82 21.13 10.34
N GLN A 166 3.08 21.46 10.63
CA GLN A 166 3.68 21.14 11.92
C GLN A 166 3.01 21.85 13.11
N ALA A 167 2.39 23.00 12.86
CA ALA A 167 1.62 23.74 13.85
C ALA A 167 0.20 23.18 14.05
N ASP A 168 -0.21 22.18 13.26
CA ASP A 168 -1.55 21.58 13.25
C ASP A 168 -2.69 22.59 13.02
N THR A 169 -2.44 23.60 12.19
CA THR A 169 -3.40 24.71 11.95
C THR A 169 -3.97 24.76 10.55
N ALA A 170 -3.37 24.04 9.60
CA ALA A 170 -3.80 24.02 8.21
C ALA A 170 -3.38 22.73 7.53
N GLU A 171 -4.12 22.35 6.49
CA GLU A 171 -3.73 21.27 5.59
C GLU A 171 -2.36 21.56 4.96
N PHE A 172 -1.58 20.50 4.76
CA PHE A 172 -0.24 20.55 4.21
C PHE A 172 -0.18 19.79 2.89
N THR A 173 0.20 20.50 1.83
CA THR A 173 0.54 19.91 0.54
C THR A 173 2.04 19.59 0.52
N ILE A 174 2.38 18.34 0.25
CA ILE A 174 3.77 17.90 0.12
C ILE A 174 4.38 18.57 -1.12
N PRO A 175 5.49 19.30 -1.01
CA PRO A 175 6.12 19.98 -2.13
C PRO A 175 6.39 19.05 -3.34
N SER A 176 5.97 19.51 -4.52
CA SER A 176 6.08 18.83 -5.82
C SER A 176 5.37 17.47 -5.93
N ALA A 177 4.59 17.06 -4.92
CA ALA A 177 3.90 15.79 -4.90
C ALA A 177 2.75 15.68 -5.92
N THR A 178 2.36 16.77 -6.58
CA THR A 178 1.33 16.77 -7.64
C THR A 178 1.87 16.32 -9.00
N GLY A 179 3.19 16.38 -9.21
CA GLY A 179 3.82 16.19 -10.53
C GLY A 179 4.85 15.05 -10.60
N THR A 180 5.22 14.47 -9.47
CA THR A 180 6.41 13.61 -9.35
C THR A 180 6.09 12.27 -8.69
N ASN A 181 7.06 11.34 -8.75
CA ASN A 181 6.96 10.05 -8.08
C ASN A 181 7.05 10.22 -6.56
N ALA A 182 6.38 9.35 -5.82
CA ALA A 182 6.52 9.28 -4.38
C ALA A 182 6.40 7.83 -3.90
N ALA A 183 7.17 7.49 -2.88
CA ALA A 183 6.98 6.24 -2.14
C ALA A 183 6.57 6.60 -0.71
N ILE A 184 5.52 5.95 -0.24
CA ILE A 184 5.07 6.02 1.16
C ILE A 184 5.71 4.85 1.89
N THR A 185 6.29 5.13 3.06
CA THR A 185 6.81 4.13 3.99
C THR A 185 6.24 4.41 5.36
N VAL A 186 5.95 3.35 6.08
CA VAL A 186 5.37 3.39 7.42
C VAL A 186 6.28 2.63 8.37
N ALA A 187 6.47 3.19 9.56
CA ALA A 187 7.13 2.55 10.67
C ALA A 187 6.79 3.32 11.93
N ASN A 188 6.70 2.61 13.04
CA ASN A 188 6.59 3.24 14.34
C ASN A 188 7.98 3.76 14.77
N PHE A 189 8.06 5.05 15.06
CA PHE A 189 9.26 5.82 15.43
C PHE A 189 9.21 6.36 16.85
N ASP A 190 8.15 6.07 17.62
CA ASP A 190 8.04 6.45 19.02
C ASP A 190 7.48 5.32 19.91
N ASP A 191 6.79 5.67 20.99
CA ASP A 191 6.37 4.74 22.06
C ASP A 191 4.85 4.48 22.06
N ASP A 192 4.09 5.05 21.12
CA ASP A 192 2.67 4.74 20.94
C ASP A 192 2.50 3.51 20.02
N PRO A 193 1.31 2.87 19.93
CA PRO A 193 1.13 1.68 19.08
C PRO A 193 0.89 2.00 17.60
N GLU A 194 0.57 3.23 17.24
CA GLU A 194 0.25 3.63 15.88
C GLU A 194 1.53 3.79 15.02
N ALA A 195 1.38 3.92 13.69
CA ALA A 195 2.53 4.02 12.78
C ALA A 195 2.69 5.41 12.18
N GLU A 196 3.90 5.95 12.24
CA GLU A 196 4.27 7.18 11.55
C GLU A 196 4.53 6.93 10.05
N ILE A 197 4.46 8.02 9.29
CA ILE A 197 4.49 7.98 7.84
C ILE A 197 5.64 8.82 7.30
N ILE A 198 6.51 8.22 6.50
CA ILE A 198 7.53 8.94 5.71
C ILE A 198 7.14 8.94 4.24
N VAL A 199 7.12 10.14 3.66
CA VAL A 199 6.91 10.32 2.21
C VAL A 199 7.66 11.54 1.71
N ARG A 200 8.44 11.37 0.63
CA ARG A 200 9.23 12.44 0.00
C ARG A 200 10.09 13.25 0.99
N GLY A 201 10.67 12.61 2.01
CA GLY A 201 11.49 13.27 3.03
C GLY A 201 10.69 14.04 4.10
N HIS A 202 9.38 13.85 4.16
CA HIS A 202 8.51 14.41 5.21
C HIS A 202 8.06 13.28 6.14
N LEU A 203 8.25 13.48 7.44
CA LEU A 203 7.77 12.59 8.50
C LEU A 203 6.46 13.16 9.05
N PHE A 204 5.42 12.36 9.01
CA PHE A 204 4.11 12.64 9.59
C PHE A 204 3.86 11.70 10.76
N ASP A 205 3.20 12.25 11.76
CA ASP A 205 2.57 11.54 12.88
C ASP A 205 1.45 10.63 12.36
N HIS A 206 1.01 9.67 13.17
CA HIS A 206 -0.07 8.75 12.81
C HIS A 206 -1.39 9.46 12.50
N ASP A 207 -1.60 10.66 13.05
CA ASP A 207 -2.79 11.50 12.83
C ASP A 207 -2.70 12.40 11.59
N GLY A 208 -1.58 12.35 10.85
CA GLY A 208 -1.32 13.14 9.65
C GLY A 208 -0.67 14.51 9.91
N ARG A 209 -0.29 14.86 11.14
CA ARG A 209 0.46 16.09 11.44
C ARG A 209 1.92 15.97 11.02
N LEU A 210 2.45 16.98 10.33
CA LEU A 210 3.87 17.03 9.98
C LEU A 210 4.75 17.12 11.24
N ILE A 211 5.69 16.21 11.41
CA ILE A 211 6.69 16.24 12.49
C ILE A 211 7.95 16.98 12.02
N SER A 212 8.49 16.57 10.86
CA SER A 212 9.75 17.07 10.34
C SER A 212 9.83 16.95 8.81
N ALA A 213 10.67 17.78 8.20
CA ALA A 213 10.98 17.73 6.78
C ALA A 213 12.50 17.75 6.58
N PHE A 214 13.01 16.78 5.84
CA PHE A 214 14.44 16.56 5.57
C PHE A 214 14.85 16.91 4.13
N GLY A 215 13.97 17.60 3.39
CA GLY A 215 14.14 18.00 1.98
C GLY A 215 13.18 17.29 1.03
N SER A 216 13.23 17.62 -0.27
CA SER A 216 12.41 16.97 -1.30
C SER A 216 13.04 15.64 -1.73
N GLY A 217 12.71 14.55 -1.05
CA GLY A 217 13.10 13.21 -1.49
C GLY A 217 12.38 12.85 -2.78
N GLU A 218 13.07 12.85 -3.92
CA GLU A 218 12.51 12.45 -5.22
C GLU A 218 13.13 11.14 -5.72
N GLY A 219 12.28 10.18 -6.09
CA GLY A 219 12.68 9.03 -6.90
C GLY A 219 12.64 9.42 -8.38
N SER A 220 13.78 9.73 -8.98
CA SER A 220 13.88 10.00 -10.42
C SER A 220 14.05 8.71 -11.21
N ASN A 221 13.15 8.45 -12.16
CA ASN A 221 13.47 7.59 -13.29
C ASN A 221 14.10 8.50 -14.33
N GLY A 222 15.43 8.62 -14.32
CA GLY A 222 16.15 9.43 -15.31
C GLY A 222 15.79 8.98 -16.72
N GLY A 223 15.30 9.91 -17.53
CA GLY A 223 15.15 9.80 -18.98
C GLY A 223 15.98 10.89 -19.64
#